data_AF-A0A8W8JW99-F1
#
_entry.id   AF-A0A8W8JW99-F1
#
_cell.length_a   1.000
_cell.length_b   1.000
_cell.length_c   1.000
_cell.angle_alpha   90.00
_cell.angle_beta   90.00
_cell.angle_gamma   90.00
#
_symmetry.space_group_name_H-M   'P 1'
#
loop_
_entity.id
_entity.type
_entity.pdbx_description
1 polymer ?
#
loop_
_entity_poly.entity_id
_entity_poly.type
_entity_poly.pdbx_seq_one_letter_code
_entity_poly.pdbx_strand_id
1 'polypeptide(L)'
;MTAVGNLVGASRYVYIYVIKNETEYLFNRQMQNVTTDAVCDVQSFVTTFSSLSSFFWTSIIMIHILMTLITQREWSSLRNRVIYHFVSWGVPLGITFLALSYDVLGEDFLTSTGPWCWIKGCLHKPEVFLWKALTGKGWEILTYFLTMAFYIMMKIYMWKRRLRFKDRSHHHLREEDELYIMIFFVIIILRAAGTIRFLYAIENTNNSPGTFDKVLLHIQSFGDSAQAFANCILFCIRDTAVRQDMWNRIRGMCRPVRDEEPLLAVTC
;
A
#
# COMPACT_ATOMS: atom_id res chain seq x y z
N MET A 1 -3.02 -1.04 -7.52
CA MET A 1 -3.75 -0.06 -8.35
C MET A 1 -3.14 1.34 -8.25
N THR A 2 -2.43 1.67 -7.16
CA THR A 2 -1.74 2.97 -6.98
C THR A 2 -0.80 3.36 -8.12
N ALA A 3 0.01 2.44 -8.65
CA ALA A 3 0.90 2.71 -9.80
C ALA A 3 0.13 3.09 -11.08
N VAL A 4 -1.05 2.49 -11.30
CA VAL A 4 -1.93 2.83 -12.43
C VAL A 4 -2.53 4.22 -12.22
N GLY A 5 -2.93 4.56 -10.99
CA GLY A 5 -3.39 5.92 -10.65
C GLY A 5 -2.33 6.98 -10.93
N ASN A 6 -1.08 6.73 -10.53
CA ASN A 6 0.05 7.63 -10.79
C ASN A 6 0.34 7.77 -12.30
N LEU A 7 0.27 6.66 -13.04
CA LEU A 7 0.44 6.66 -14.50
C LEU A 7 -0.66 7.44 -15.21
N VAL A 8 -1.92 7.25 -14.81
CA VAL A 8 -3.08 7.97 -15.36
C VAL A 8 -2.97 9.47 -15.06
N GLY A 9 -2.61 9.86 -13.84
CA GLY A 9 -2.38 11.25 -13.46
C GLY A 9 -1.24 11.90 -14.26
N ALA A 10 -0.09 11.21 -14.38
CA ALA A 10 1.04 11.69 -15.16
C ALA A 10 0.70 11.84 -16.66
N SER A 11 0.00 10.85 -17.23
CA SER A 11 -0.43 10.88 -18.63
C SER A 11 -1.41 12.01 -18.90
N ARG A 12 -2.36 12.25 -17.99
CA ARG A 12 -3.32 13.36 -18.05
C ARG A 12 -2.62 14.70 -17.98
N TYR A 13 -1.64 14.84 -17.09
CA TYR A 13 -0.85 16.08 -16.99
C TYR A 13 -0.05 16.37 -18.25
N VAL A 14 0.64 15.38 -18.82
CA VAL A 14 1.36 15.53 -20.08
C VAL A 14 0.39 15.91 -21.21
N TYR A 15 -0.75 15.22 -21.32
CA TYR A 15 -1.75 15.53 -22.35
C TYR A 15 -2.30 16.95 -22.22
N ILE A 16 -2.69 17.38 -21.02
CA ILE A 16 -3.27 18.69 -20.79
C ILE A 16 -2.24 19.81 -20.98
N TYR A 17 -1.02 19.62 -20.47
CA TYR A 17 -0.03 20.70 -20.39
C TYR A 17 0.88 20.79 -21.63
N VAL A 18 1.15 19.66 -22.30
CA VAL A 18 2.04 19.60 -23.47
C VAL A 18 1.25 19.64 -24.78
N ILE A 19 0.08 19.01 -24.83
CA ILE A 19 -0.70 18.87 -26.07
C ILE A 19 -1.80 19.94 -26.19
N LYS A 20 -2.45 20.30 -25.07
CA LYS A 20 -3.43 21.39 -25.04
C LYS A 20 -2.73 22.70 -24.63
N ASN A 21 -2.79 23.71 -25.48
CA ASN A 21 -2.10 24.98 -25.26
C ASN A 21 -2.62 25.70 -23.98
N GLU A 22 -1.74 26.29 -23.18
CA GLU A 22 -1.98 26.81 -21.82
C GLU A 22 -3.19 27.77 -21.71
N THR A 23 -3.40 28.58 -22.74
CA THR A 23 -4.44 29.62 -22.82
C THR A 23 -5.85 29.10 -23.07
N GLU A 24 -6.01 28.00 -23.79
CA GLU A 24 -7.33 27.42 -24.09
C GLU A 24 -7.85 26.57 -22.91
N TYR A 25 -6.94 26.02 -22.10
CA TYR A 25 -7.27 25.27 -20.89
C TYR A 25 -7.73 26.20 -19.76
N LEU A 26 -6.98 27.25 -19.44
CA LEU A 26 -7.36 28.22 -18.40
C LEU A 26 -8.69 28.94 -18.71
N PHE A 27 -8.92 29.32 -19.98
CA PHE A 27 -10.16 29.98 -20.42
C PHE A 27 -11.38 29.04 -20.39
N ASN A 28 -11.25 27.79 -20.87
CA ASN A 28 -12.33 26.82 -20.75
C ASN A 28 -12.61 26.45 -19.30
N ARG A 29 -11.59 26.38 -18.43
CA ARG A 29 -11.77 25.93 -17.04
C ARG A 29 -12.41 26.98 -16.13
N GLN A 30 -12.22 28.26 -16.42
CA GLN A 30 -12.88 29.36 -15.72
C GLN A 30 -14.38 29.43 -16.08
N MET A 31 -14.76 29.00 -17.28
CA MET A 31 -16.17 28.76 -17.69
C MET A 31 -16.73 27.43 -17.15
N GLN A 32 -15.87 26.43 -16.96
CA GLN A 32 -16.19 25.06 -16.56
C GLN A 32 -16.02 24.86 -15.05
N ASN A 33 -16.49 25.83 -14.26
CA ASN A 33 -16.62 25.73 -12.80
C ASN A 33 -17.66 24.67 -12.35
N VAL A 34 -18.18 23.80 -13.24
CA VAL A 34 -19.36 22.96 -12.99
C VAL A 34 -19.28 21.53 -13.56
N THR A 35 -18.27 21.13 -14.34
CA THR A 35 -18.17 19.71 -14.74
C THR A 35 -16.98 19.03 -14.09
N THR A 36 -17.30 18.22 -13.09
CA THR A 36 -16.48 17.13 -12.54
C THR A 36 -15.82 16.35 -13.67
N ASP A 37 -14.48 16.34 -13.71
CA ASP A 37 -13.76 15.41 -14.58
C ASP A 37 -13.90 14.03 -13.95
N ALA A 38 -14.92 13.28 -14.39
CA ALA A 38 -15.23 11.96 -13.85
C ALA A 38 -14.02 11.01 -13.87
N VAL A 39 -13.06 11.22 -14.77
CA VAL A 39 -11.81 10.44 -14.80
C VAL A 39 -10.95 10.74 -13.57
N CYS A 40 -10.86 12.01 -13.17
CA CYS A 40 -10.12 12.48 -12.01
C CYS A 40 -10.76 12.00 -10.70
N ASP A 41 -12.09 12.00 -10.63
CA ASP A 41 -12.83 11.55 -9.46
C ASP A 41 -12.73 10.02 -9.29
N VAL A 42 -12.88 9.27 -10.38
CA VAL A 42 -12.70 7.82 -10.37
C VAL A 42 -11.24 7.44 -10.06
N GLN A 43 -10.27 8.15 -10.65
CA GLN A 43 -8.84 7.92 -10.38
C GLN A 43 -8.52 8.18 -8.91
N SER A 44 -8.96 9.31 -8.35
CA SER A 44 -8.73 9.65 -6.95
C SER A 44 -9.42 8.65 -6.01
N PHE A 45 -10.65 8.25 -6.30
CA PHE A 45 -11.36 7.20 -5.55
C PHE A 45 -10.59 5.88 -5.52
N VAL A 46 -10.26 5.32 -6.70
CA VAL A 46 -9.58 4.01 -6.82
C VAL A 46 -8.20 4.05 -6.18
N THR A 47 -7.46 5.13 -6.37
CA THR A 47 -6.09 5.29 -5.83
C THR A 47 -6.12 5.41 -4.31
N THR A 48 -7.06 6.18 -3.77
CA THR A 48 -7.26 6.36 -2.32
C THR A 48 -7.69 5.04 -1.69
N PHE A 49 -8.69 4.37 -2.26
CA PHE A 49 -9.20 3.10 -1.77
C PHE A 49 -8.12 2.02 -1.76
N SER A 50 -7.39 1.88 -2.87
CA SER A 50 -6.29 0.92 -2.99
C SER A 50 -5.18 1.20 -1.98
N SER A 51 -4.88 2.47 -1.70
CA SER A 51 -3.82 2.84 -0.76
C SER A 51 -4.24 2.57 0.68
N LEU A 52 -5.46 2.96 1.06
CA LEU A 52 -6.03 2.65 2.38
C LEU A 52 -6.11 1.14 2.60
N SER A 53 -6.69 0.39 1.66
CA SER A 53 -6.75 -1.08 1.74
C SER A 53 -5.37 -1.70 1.93
N SER A 54 -4.36 -1.21 1.19
CA SER A 54 -2.99 -1.67 1.38
C SER A 54 -2.47 -1.42 2.80
N PHE A 55 -2.71 -0.24 3.39
CA PHE A 55 -2.30 0.05 4.76
C PHE A 55 -2.97 -0.90 5.76
N PHE A 56 -4.29 -1.05 5.68
CA PHE A 56 -5.03 -1.94 6.58
C PHE A 56 -4.56 -3.41 6.44
N TRP A 57 -4.37 -3.91 5.22
CA TRP A 57 -3.82 -5.25 5.00
C TRP A 57 -2.44 -5.41 5.64
N THR A 58 -1.53 -4.45 5.44
CA THR A 58 -0.20 -4.51 6.05
C THR A 58 -0.25 -4.49 7.58
N SER A 59 -1.10 -3.66 8.17
CA SER A 59 -1.29 -3.61 9.63
C SER A 59 -1.87 -4.91 10.18
N ILE A 60 -2.88 -5.49 9.53
CA ILE A 60 -3.47 -6.75 9.98
C ILE A 60 -2.48 -7.91 9.85
N ILE A 61 -1.73 -8.01 8.74
CA ILE A 61 -0.70 -9.03 8.56
C ILE A 61 0.36 -8.91 9.68
N MET A 62 0.80 -7.69 9.97
CA MET A 62 1.76 -7.42 11.04
C MET A 62 1.24 -7.87 12.42
N ILE A 63 -0.01 -7.51 12.74
CA ILE A 63 -0.65 -7.92 14.00
C ILE A 63 -0.83 -9.45 14.07
N HIS A 64 -1.23 -10.08 12.97
CA HIS A 64 -1.42 -11.53 12.90
C HIS A 64 -0.11 -12.28 13.14
N ILE A 65 0.99 -11.84 12.51
CA ILE A 65 2.32 -12.39 12.73
C ILE A 65 2.72 -12.19 14.20
N LEU A 66 2.56 -10.99 14.75
CA LEU A 66 2.90 -10.70 16.14
C LEU A 66 2.14 -11.60 17.12
N MET A 67 0.82 -11.75 16.94
CA MET A 67 -0.02 -12.57 17.81
C MET A 67 0.33 -14.05 17.71
N THR A 68 0.64 -14.54 16.51
CA THR A 68 1.07 -15.92 16.28
C THR A 68 2.42 -16.19 16.96
N LEU A 69 3.35 -15.24 16.89
CA LEU A 69 4.67 -15.34 17.54
C LEU A 69 4.59 -15.27 19.07
N ILE A 70 3.74 -14.41 19.63
CA ILE A 70 3.61 -14.27 21.09
C ILE A 70 2.85 -15.47 21.67
N THR A 71 1.75 -15.88 21.03
CA THR A 71 0.86 -16.94 21.55
C THR A 71 1.35 -18.33 21.20
N GLN A 72 2.22 -18.49 20.19
CA GLN A 72 2.65 -19.79 19.65
C GLN A 72 1.47 -20.70 19.27
N ARG A 73 0.35 -20.08 18.87
CA ARG A 73 -0.90 -20.75 18.46
C ARG A 73 -1.33 -20.18 17.12
N GLU A 74 -1.91 -21.01 16.27
CA GLU A 74 -2.52 -20.53 15.03
C GLU A 74 -3.77 -19.71 15.34
N TRP A 75 -3.70 -18.40 15.04
CA TRP A 75 -4.84 -17.48 15.16
C TRP A 75 -5.70 -17.43 13.89
N SER A 76 -5.52 -18.39 12.97
CA SER A 76 -6.14 -18.41 11.64
C SER A 76 -7.53 -19.05 11.61
N SER A 77 -8.38 -18.75 12.60
CA SER A 77 -9.78 -19.21 12.58
C SER A 77 -10.58 -18.55 11.45
N LEU A 78 -11.57 -19.25 10.91
CA LEU A 78 -12.44 -18.73 9.85
C LEU A 78 -13.07 -17.38 10.23
N ARG A 79 -13.50 -17.23 11.49
CA ARG A 79 -14.01 -15.97 12.04
C ARG A 79 -13.00 -14.84 11.92
N ASN A 80 -11.75 -15.07 12.30
CA ASN A 80 -10.71 -14.04 12.23
C ASN A 80 -10.40 -13.64 10.79
N ARG A 81 -10.39 -14.60 9.86
CA ARG A 81 -10.23 -14.31 8.42
C ARG A 81 -11.33 -13.40 7.90
N VAL A 82 -12.58 -13.69 8.23
CA VAL A 82 -13.74 -12.85 7.84
C VAL A 82 -13.59 -11.43 8.40
N ILE A 83 -13.22 -11.30 9.67
CA ILE A 83 -12.96 -9.99 10.30
C ILE A 83 -11.86 -9.23 9.55
N TYR A 84 -10.75 -9.91 9.20
CA TYR A 84 -9.64 -9.28 8.48
C TYR A 84 -10.08 -8.74 7.11
N HIS A 85 -10.86 -9.51 6.36
CA HIS A 85 -11.40 -9.05 5.09
C HIS A 85 -12.37 -7.87 5.24
N PHE A 86 -13.27 -7.94 6.24
CA PHE A 86 -14.22 -6.87 6.48
C PHE A 86 -13.52 -5.56 6.88
N VAL A 87 -12.50 -5.64 7.74
CA VAL A 87 -11.75 -4.46 8.17
C VAL A 87 -10.89 -3.91 7.02
N SER A 88 -10.13 -4.75 6.31
CA SER A 88 -9.20 -4.27 5.27
C SER A 88 -9.87 -3.83 3.97
N TRP A 89 -11.09 -4.28 3.68
CA TRP A 89 -11.83 -3.83 2.51
C TRP A 89 -12.97 -2.87 2.87
N GLY A 90 -13.76 -3.22 3.88
CA GLY A 90 -14.95 -2.47 4.26
C GLY A 90 -14.64 -1.10 4.84
N VAL A 91 -13.66 -0.98 5.75
CA VAL A 91 -13.30 0.32 6.34
C VAL A 91 -12.73 1.27 5.27
N PRO A 92 -11.77 0.86 4.43
CA PRO A 92 -11.32 1.67 3.30
C PRO A 92 -12.41 2.05 2.31
N LEU A 93 -13.32 1.13 1.96
CA LEU A 93 -14.49 1.45 1.12
C LEU A 93 -15.38 2.51 1.78
N GLY A 94 -15.66 2.37 3.08
CA GLY A 94 -16.46 3.34 3.82
C GLY A 94 -15.83 4.73 3.84
N ILE A 95 -14.53 4.83 4.14
CA ILE A 95 -13.80 6.12 4.16
C ILE A 95 -13.80 6.77 2.78
N THR A 96 -13.52 5.99 1.73
CA THR A 96 -13.47 6.53 0.36
C THR A 96 -14.84 6.91 -0.18
N PHE A 97 -15.88 6.14 0.14
CA PHE A 97 -17.25 6.48 -0.20
C PHE A 97 -17.73 7.72 0.53
N LEU A 98 -17.37 7.89 1.80
CA LEU A 98 -17.62 9.14 2.54
C LEU A 98 -16.94 10.31 1.83
N ALA A 99 -15.66 10.21 1.49
CA ALA A 99 -14.94 11.26 0.76
C ALA A 99 -15.59 11.58 -0.61
N LEU A 100 -16.12 10.57 -1.30
CA LEU A 100 -16.88 10.78 -2.54
C LEU A 100 -18.22 11.48 -2.29
N SER A 101 -18.96 11.09 -1.25
CA SER A 101 -20.28 11.66 -0.90
C SER A 101 -20.23 13.12 -0.47
N TYR A 102 -19.12 13.54 0.17
CA TYR A 102 -18.86 14.93 0.53
C TYR A 102 -18.25 15.73 -0.63
N ASP A 103 -18.12 15.14 -1.82
CA ASP A 103 -17.57 15.76 -3.03
C ASP A 103 -16.17 16.36 -2.81
N VAL A 104 -15.37 15.76 -1.91
CA VAL A 104 -14.04 16.28 -1.55
C VAL A 104 -12.92 15.69 -2.41
N LEU A 105 -13.19 14.57 -3.09
CA LEU A 105 -12.28 13.96 -4.05
C LEU A 105 -12.22 14.79 -5.34
N GLY A 106 -11.03 14.95 -5.90
CA GLY A 106 -10.85 15.66 -7.16
C GLY A 106 -9.46 16.27 -7.34
N GLU A 107 -9.36 17.26 -8.22
CA GLU A 107 -8.08 17.85 -8.60
C GLU A 107 -7.53 18.82 -7.55
N ASP A 108 -6.25 18.67 -7.24
CA ASP A 108 -5.55 19.61 -6.38
C ASP A 108 -5.00 20.77 -7.25
N PHE A 109 -5.68 21.93 -7.20
CA PHE A 109 -5.33 23.11 -7.98
C PHE A 109 -4.04 23.81 -7.48
N LEU A 110 -3.51 23.40 -6.33
CA LEU A 110 -2.25 23.91 -5.81
C LEU A 110 -1.09 23.15 -6.46
N THR A 111 -0.28 23.88 -7.22
CA THR A 111 0.92 23.41 -7.93
C THR A 111 1.96 22.72 -7.02
N SER A 112 1.77 22.82 -5.69
CA SER A 112 2.61 22.20 -4.67
C SER A 112 2.19 20.77 -4.29
N THR A 113 1.18 20.17 -4.91
CA THR A 113 0.74 18.79 -4.57
C THR A 113 0.86 17.78 -5.70
N GLY A 114 1.30 18.20 -6.89
CA GLY A 114 1.57 17.32 -8.02
C GLY A 114 0.42 17.20 -9.04
N PRO A 115 0.65 16.47 -10.15
CA PRO A 115 -0.29 16.35 -11.27
C PRO A 115 -1.45 15.35 -11.06
N TRP A 116 -1.59 14.74 -9.88
CA TRP A 116 -2.54 13.65 -9.65
C TRP A 116 -3.79 14.11 -8.91
N CYS A 117 -4.92 13.44 -9.16
CA CYS A 117 -6.18 13.70 -8.47
C CYS A 117 -6.18 13.04 -7.10
N TRP A 118 -6.54 13.80 -6.06
CA TRP A 118 -6.70 13.29 -4.71
C TRP A 118 -7.77 14.05 -3.93
N ILE A 119 -7.45 15.23 -3.37
CA ILE A 119 -8.40 16.07 -2.61
C ILE A 119 -8.46 17.44 -3.27
N LYS A 120 -9.68 17.96 -3.47
CA LYS A 120 -9.91 19.27 -4.08
C LYS A 120 -9.20 20.39 -3.32
N GLY A 121 -8.39 21.18 -4.03
CA GLY A 121 -7.61 22.27 -3.44
C GLY A 121 -8.41 23.54 -3.10
N CYS A 122 -9.68 23.61 -3.53
CA CYS A 122 -10.58 24.76 -3.29
C CYS A 122 -11.30 24.73 -1.93
N LEU A 123 -11.16 23.66 -1.15
CA LEU A 123 -11.71 23.57 0.22
C LEU A 123 -10.92 24.45 1.20
N HIS A 124 -11.51 24.72 2.37
CA HIS A 124 -10.84 25.46 3.42
C HIS A 124 -9.58 24.70 3.90
N LYS A 125 -8.43 25.37 4.05
CA LYS A 125 -7.13 24.76 4.40
C LYS A 125 -7.18 23.70 5.53
N PRO A 126 -7.84 23.93 6.69
CA PRO A 126 -7.93 22.91 7.74
C PRO A 126 -8.77 21.69 7.35
N GLU A 127 -9.80 21.86 6.51
CA GLU A 127 -10.60 20.75 6.01
C GLU A 127 -9.81 19.90 5.02
N VAL A 128 -9.06 20.54 4.11
CA VAL A 128 -8.15 19.84 3.18
C VAL A 128 -7.15 18.99 3.96
N PHE A 129 -6.57 19.54 5.03
CA PHE A 129 -5.65 18.80 5.89
C PHE A 129 -6.32 17.59 6.55
N LEU A 130 -7.51 17.79 7.14
CA LEU A 130 -8.25 16.72 7.81
C LEU A 130 -8.60 15.59 6.82
N TRP A 131 -9.07 15.94 5.63
CA TRP A 131 -9.39 14.96 4.59
C TRP A 131 -8.14 14.25 4.06
N LYS A 132 -7.02 14.95 3.85
CA LYS A 132 -5.73 14.33 3.47
C LYS A 132 -5.19 13.39 4.56
N ALA A 133 -5.38 13.73 5.83
CA ALA A 133 -5.02 12.87 6.95
C ALA A 133 -5.93 11.62 7.01
N LEU A 134 -7.25 11.80 6.94
CA LEU A 134 -8.25 10.73 7.05
C LEU A 134 -8.20 9.76 5.87
N THR A 135 -7.96 10.24 4.66
CA THR A 135 -7.99 9.44 3.43
C THR A 135 -6.63 8.84 3.06
N GLY A 136 -5.56 9.13 3.82
CA GLY A 136 -4.25 8.55 3.53
C GLY A 136 -3.18 8.82 4.56
N LYS A 137 -2.75 10.08 4.71
CA LYS A 137 -1.48 10.42 5.39
C LYS A 137 -1.47 10.08 6.88
N GLY A 138 -2.62 10.14 7.55
CA GLY A 138 -2.75 9.70 8.94
C GLY A 138 -2.52 8.19 9.08
N TRP A 139 -3.08 7.39 8.18
CA TRP A 139 -2.89 5.93 8.17
C TRP A 139 -1.45 5.54 7.83
N GLU A 140 -0.81 6.26 6.90
CA GLU A 140 0.60 6.11 6.58
C GLU A 140 1.47 6.31 7.84
N ILE A 141 1.28 7.42 8.56
CA ILE A 141 2.00 7.70 9.81
C ILE A 141 1.70 6.64 10.88
N LEU A 142 0.44 6.21 11.02
CA LEU A 142 0.07 5.15 11.96
C LEU A 142 0.80 3.84 11.63
N THR A 143 0.95 3.49 10.35
CA THR A 143 1.70 2.30 9.96
C THR A 143 3.18 2.37 10.34
N TYR A 144 3.79 3.57 10.38
CA TYR A 144 5.16 3.72 10.87
C TYR A 144 5.29 3.42 12.36
N PHE A 145 4.36 3.92 13.18
CA PHE A 145 4.37 3.61 14.62
C PHE A 145 4.15 2.11 14.87
N LEU A 146 3.19 1.52 14.15
CA LEU A 146 2.89 0.10 14.20
C LEU A 146 4.10 -0.77 13.82
N THR A 147 4.81 -0.42 12.74
CA THR A 147 6.00 -1.15 12.29
C THR A 147 7.19 -0.99 13.24
N MET A 148 7.39 0.20 13.82
CA MET A 148 8.39 0.43 14.86
C MET A 148 8.10 -0.42 16.10
N ALA A 149 6.85 -0.43 16.57
CA ALA A 149 6.44 -1.26 17.71
C ALA A 149 6.67 -2.75 17.43
N PHE A 150 6.30 -3.21 16.23
CA PHE A 150 6.54 -4.58 15.80
C PHE A 150 8.05 -4.93 15.81
N TYR A 151 8.90 -4.05 15.28
CA TYR A 151 10.35 -4.24 15.28
C TYR A 151 10.93 -4.36 16.70
N ILE A 152 10.54 -3.46 17.61
CA ILE A 152 10.99 -3.49 19.00
C ILE A 152 10.54 -4.80 19.68
N MET A 153 9.27 -5.19 19.50
CA MET A 153 8.73 -6.43 20.05
C MET A 153 9.47 -7.66 19.52
N MET A 154 9.79 -7.70 18.23
CA MET A 154 10.59 -8.77 17.62
C MET A 154 12.00 -8.85 18.20
N LYS A 155 12.68 -7.71 18.40
CA LYS A 155 14.00 -7.66 19.04
C LYS A 155 13.95 -8.15 20.48
N ILE A 156 12.96 -7.71 21.26
CA ILE A 156 12.75 -8.17 22.63
C ILE A 156 12.48 -9.68 22.67
N TYR A 157 11.63 -10.18 21.76
CA TYR A 157 11.32 -11.61 21.65
C TYR A 157 12.58 -12.43 21.36
N MET A 158 13.37 -12.03 20.36
CA MET A 158 14.64 -12.68 20.03
C MET A 158 15.64 -12.64 21.19
N TRP A 159 15.77 -11.49 21.86
CA TRP A 159 16.67 -11.35 23.01
C TRP A 159 16.26 -12.25 24.17
N LYS A 160 14.98 -12.24 24.57
CA LYS A 160 14.44 -13.15 25.61
C LYS A 160 14.62 -14.62 25.23
N ARG A 161 14.47 -14.97 23.95
CA ARG A 161 14.67 -16.34 23.47
C ARG A 161 16.13 -16.76 23.54
N ARG A 162 17.09 -15.90 23.14
CA ARG A 162 18.53 -16.15 23.28
C ARG A 162 18.93 -16.38 24.74
N LEU A 163 18.39 -15.60 25.67
CA LEU A 163 18.64 -15.78 27.10
C LEU A 163 18.12 -17.12 27.64
N ARG A 164 16.95 -17.57 27.16
CA ARG A 164 16.36 -18.86 27.57
C ARG A 164 17.07 -20.08 27.00
N PHE A 165 17.69 -19.97 25.82
CA PHE A 165 18.35 -21.07 25.11
C PHE A 165 19.86 -20.86 24.99
N LYS A 166 20.53 -20.64 26.13
CA LYS A 166 21.99 -20.43 26.19
C LYS A 166 22.82 -21.65 25.70
N ASP A 167 22.20 -22.83 25.53
CA ASP A 167 22.91 -24.10 25.31
C ASP A 167 22.35 -25.03 24.21
N ARG A 168 21.55 -24.52 23.27
CA ARG A 168 21.28 -25.30 22.04
C ARG A 168 21.58 -24.49 20.80
N SER A 169 22.71 -24.84 20.19
CA SER A 169 23.04 -24.59 18.80
C SER A 169 21.93 -25.12 17.90
N HIS A 170 20.89 -24.32 17.69
CA HIS A 170 20.04 -24.42 16.53
C HIS A 170 19.77 -23.00 16.06
N HIS A 171 20.67 -22.55 15.19
CA HIS A 171 20.63 -21.35 14.36
C HIS A 171 19.40 -21.26 13.44
N HIS A 172 18.33 -22.00 13.70
CA HIS A 172 17.08 -21.93 12.96
C HIS A 172 16.16 -20.84 13.55
N LEU A 173 16.73 -19.66 13.84
CA LEU A 173 15.95 -18.42 13.77
C LEU A 173 15.63 -18.27 12.29
N ARG A 174 14.47 -18.85 11.97
CA ARG A 174 13.81 -18.97 10.67
C ARG A 174 14.12 -17.73 9.84
N GLU A 175 14.79 -17.91 8.70
CA GLU A 175 15.06 -16.84 7.71
C GLU A 175 13.78 -16.04 7.37
N GLU A 176 12.61 -16.67 7.56
CA GLU A 176 11.28 -16.09 7.48
C GLU A 176 11.05 -14.91 8.45
N ASP A 177 11.58 -14.93 9.68
CA ASP A 177 11.38 -13.85 10.67
C ASP A 177 12.16 -12.57 10.28
N GLU A 178 13.35 -12.72 9.71
CA GLU A 178 14.15 -11.60 9.16
C GLU A 178 13.51 -11.04 7.88
N LEU A 179 12.88 -11.93 7.10
CA LEU A 179 12.07 -11.59 5.93
C LEU A 179 11.02 -10.54 6.28
N TYR A 180 10.22 -10.79 7.33
CA TYR A 180 9.12 -9.92 7.73
C TYR A 180 9.62 -8.54 8.18
N ILE A 181 10.72 -8.50 8.94
CA ILE A 181 11.32 -7.23 9.35
C ILE A 181 11.77 -6.41 8.13
N MET A 182 12.41 -7.05 7.15
CA MET A 182 12.86 -6.38 5.93
C MET A 182 11.69 -5.79 5.12
N ILE A 183 10.52 -6.46 5.10
CA ILE A 183 9.32 -5.95 4.42
C ILE A 183 8.92 -4.60 4.98
N PHE A 184 8.85 -4.47 6.31
CA PHE A 184 8.42 -3.23 6.96
C PHE A 184 9.43 -2.09 6.78
N PHE A 185 10.73 -2.38 6.79
CA PHE A 185 11.76 -1.37 6.48
C PHE A 185 11.64 -0.84 5.05
N VAL A 186 11.43 -1.72 4.07
CA VAL A 186 11.25 -1.32 2.66
C VAL A 186 10.03 -0.42 2.52
N ILE A 187 8.92 -0.73 3.20
CA ILE A 187 7.71 0.11 3.18
C ILE A 187 7.98 1.51 3.72
N ILE A 188 8.72 1.64 4.83
CA ILE A 188 9.05 2.95 5.42
C ILE A 188 9.89 3.78 4.44
N ILE A 189 10.95 3.21 3.87
CA ILE A 189 11.84 3.93 2.95
C ILE A 189 11.08 4.43 1.71
N LEU A 190 10.25 3.56 1.12
CA LEU A 190 9.49 3.89 -0.09
C LEU A 190 8.42 4.97 0.15
N ARG A 191 7.93 5.13 1.39
CA ARG A 191 6.88 6.10 1.74
C ARG A 191 7.40 7.39 2.37
N ALA A 192 8.61 7.39 2.92
CA ALA A 192 9.19 8.53 3.65
C ALA A 192 9.17 9.85 2.84
N ALA A 193 9.47 9.81 1.54
CA ALA A 193 9.48 11.00 0.69
C ALA A 193 8.10 11.69 0.61
N GLY A 194 7.03 10.90 0.55
CA GLY A 194 5.66 11.41 0.55
C GLY A 194 5.23 11.98 1.89
N THR A 195 5.73 11.43 3.00
CA THR A 195 5.47 11.99 4.34
C THR A 195 6.22 13.31 4.53
N ILE A 196 7.50 13.38 4.14
CA ILE A 196 8.34 14.58 4.23
C ILE A 196 7.70 15.72 3.44
N ARG A 197 7.24 15.44 2.21
CA ARG A 197 6.50 16.41 1.39
C ARG A 197 5.23 16.91 2.08
N PHE A 198 4.46 16.01 2.69
CA PHE A 198 3.24 16.39 3.41
C PHE A 198 3.53 17.31 4.60
N LEU A 199 4.56 16.99 5.40
CA LEU A 199 4.98 17.85 6.52
C LEU A 199 5.50 19.21 6.03
N TYR A 200 6.28 19.21 4.96
CA TYR A 200 6.77 20.45 4.33
C TYR A 200 5.62 21.33 3.83
N ALA A 201 4.57 20.73 3.25
CA ALA A 201 3.39 21.45 2.78
C ALA A 201 2.55 22.07 3.92
N ILE A 202 2.61 21.51 5.14
CA ILE A 202 1.97 22.10 6.34
C ILE A 202 2.74 23.35 6.78
N GLU A 203 4.07 23.28 6.79
CA GLU A 203 4.92 24.35 7.28
C GLU A 203 4.99 25.54 6.31
N ASN A 204 5.03 25.26 4.99
CA ASN A 204 5.31 26.27 3.97
C ASN A 204 4.06 26.76 3.20
N THR A 205 2.95 26.98 3.90
CA THR A 205 1.65 27.35 3.31
C THR A 205 1.59 28.66 2.50
N ASN A 206 2.67 29.46 2.48
CA ASN A 206 2.74 30.78 1.85
C ASN A 206 3.84 30.93 0.77
N ASN A 207 4.65 29.90 0.53
CA ASN A 207 5.77 29.97 -0.42
C ASN A 207 5.49 29.18 -1.70
N SER A 208 5.93 29.71 -2.85
CA SER A 208 5.84 29.03 -4.14
C SER A 208 6.64 27.71 -4.11
N PRO A 209 6.21 26.67 -4.83
CA PRO A 209 6.86 25.37 -4.79
C PRO A 209 8.29 25.47 -5.34
N GLY A 210 9.26 25.43 -4.42
CA GLY A 210 10.68 25.43 -4.74
C GLY A 210 11.12 24.13 -5.42
N THR A 211 12.33 24.13 -5.98
CA THR A 211 12.96 22.97 -6.62
C THR A 211 12.94 21.70 -5.73
N PHE A 212 13.03 21.89 -4.41
CA PHE A 212 12.99 20.80 -3.43
C PHE A 212 11.65 20.04 -3.41
N ASP A 213 10.52 20.76 -3.47
CA ASP A 213 9.19 20.14 -3.50
C ASP A 213 9.00 19.32 -4.80
N LYS A 214 9.50 19.82 -5.93
CA LYS A 214 9.46 19.08 -7.21
C LYS A 214 10.30 17.81 -7.18
N VAL A 215 11.48 17.84 -6.58
CA VAL A 215 12.31 16.64 -6.43
C VAL A 215 11.63 15.61 -5.52
N LEU A 216 11.08 16.04 -4.39
CA LEU A 216 10.30 15.17 -3.49
C LEU A 216 9.08 14.56 -4.19
N LEU A 217 8.45 15.29 -5.13
CA LEU A 217 7.33 14.79 -5.94
C LEU A 217 7.72 13.53 -6.72
N HIS A 218 8.84 13.60 -7.43
CA HIS A 218 9.30 12.53 -8.29
C HIS A 218 9.70 11.30 -7.45
N ILE A 219 10.41 11.53 -6.34
CA ILE A 219 10.81 10.45 -5.43
C ILE A 219 9.56 9.81 -4.80
N GLN A 220 8.57 10.60 -4.38
CA GLN A 220 7.32 10.08 -3.86
C GLN A 220 6.59 9.23 -4.91
N SER A 221 6.43 9.73 -6.13
CA SER A 221 5.72 9.01 -7.20
C SER A 221 6.37 7.65 -7.50
N PHE A 222 7.71 7.62 -7.52
CA PHE A 222 8.47 6.38 -7.66
C PHE A 222 8.25 5.45 -6.46
N GLY A 223 8.40 5.97 -5.24
CA GLY A 223 8.28 5.19 -4.00
C GLY A 223 6.90 4.58 -3.79
N ASP A 224 5.84 5.37 -3.96
CA ASP A 224 4.44 4.90 -3.85
C ASP A 224 4.12 3.79 -4.87
N SER A 225 4.70 3.87 -6.08
CA SER A 225 4.54 2.85 -7.12
C SER A 225 5.36 1.59 -6.83
N ALA A 226 6.59 1.76 -6.36
CA ALA A 226 7.52 0.69 -6.03
C ALA A 226 7.07 -0.14 -4.82
N GLN A 227 6.24 0.40 -3.94
CA GLN A 227 5.76 -0.35 -2.77
C GLN A 227 4.90 -1.56 -3.16
N ALA A 228 4.01 -1.41 -4.14
CA ALA A 228 3.20 -2.53 -4.63
C ALA A 228 4.08 -3.63 -5.25
N PHE A 229 5.12 -3.21 -5.96
CA PHE A 229 6.11 -4.11 -6.54
C PHE A 229 6.93 -4.83 -5.46
N ALA A 230 7.38 -4.11 -4.44
CA ALA A 230 8.09 -4.67 -3.30
C ALA A 230 7.23 -5.72 -2.57
N ASN A 231 5.97 -5.40 -2.26
CA ASN A 231 5.04 -6.35 -1.63
C ASN A 231 4.88 -7.63 -2.48
N CYS A 232 4.78 -7.51 -3.81
CA CYS A 232 4.69 -8.67 -4.70
C CYS A 232 5.94 -9.56 -4.62
N ILE A 233 7.14 -8.99 -4.75
CA ILE A 233 8.40 -9.76 -4.65
C ILE A 233 8.49 -10.49 -3.30
N LEU A 234 8.16 -9.78 -2.23
CA LEU A 234 8.38 -10.27 -0.88
C LEU A 234 7.44 -11.42 -0.53
N PHE A 235 6.16 -11.34 -0.92
CA PHE A 235 5.16 -12.38 -0.61
C PHE A 235 5.05 -13.48 -1.67
N CYS A 236 5.25 -13.19 -2.95
CA CYS A 236 5.05 -14.19 -4.02
C CYS A 236 6.33 -14.94 -4.37
N ILE A 237 7.48 -14.26 -4.35
CA ILE A 237 8.75 -14.83 -4.84
C ILE A 237 9.61 -15.32 -3.67
N ARG A 238 9.68 -14.52 -2.60
CA ARG A 238 10.61 -14.76 -1.49
C ARG A 238 10.03 -15.62 -0.37
N ASP A 239 8.70 -15.71 -0.27
CA ASP A 239 8.05 -16.62 0.68
C ASP A 239 8.28 -18.08 0.25
N THR A 240 9.00 -18.82 1.09
CA THR A 240 9.43 -20.18 0.77
C THR A 240 8.23 -21.14 0.64
N ALA A 241 7.17 -20.94 1.42
CA ALA A 241 5.99 -21.80 1.39
C ALA A 241 5.17 -21.57 0.12
N VAL A 242 4.96 -20.31 -0.26
CA VAL A 242 4.29 -19.94 -1.53
C VAL A 242 5.10 -20.43 -2.73
N ARG A 243 6.42 -20.20 -2.72
CA ARG A 243 7.31 -20.64 -3.79
C ARG A 243 7.30 -22.17 -3.95
N GLN A 244 7.32 -22.91 -2.84
CA GLN A 244 7.26 -24.37 -2.88
C GLN A 244 5.90 -24.87 -3.38
N ASP A 245 4.78 -24.28 -2.96
CA ASP A 245 3.45 -24.66 -3.49
C ASP A 245 3.32 -24.35 -4.98
N MET A 246 3.73 -23.16 -5.43
CA MET A 246 3.78 -22.82 -6.85
C MET A 246 4.63 -23.80 -7.65
N TRP A 247 5.83 -24.10 -7.17
CA TRP A 247 6.76 -25.01 -7.83
C TRP A 247 6.21 -26.45 -7.89
N ASN A 248 5.52 -26.89 -6.84
CA ASN A 248 4.86 -28.19 -6.79
C ASN A 248 3.69 -28.28 -7.76
N ARG A 249 2.88 -27.22 -7.89
CA ARG A 249 1.80 -27.16 -8.91
C ARG A 249 2.35 -27.17 -10.33
N ILE A 250 3.42 -26.41 -10.58
CA ILE A 250 4.09 -26.38 -11.89
C ILE A 250 4.68 -27.75 -12.22
N ARG A 251 5.37 -28.41 -11.28
CA ARG A 251 5.89 -29.78 -11.47
C ARG A 251 4.78 -30.83 -11.58
N GLY A 252 3.64 -30.62 -10.90
CA GLY A 252 2.46 -31.47 -10.99
C GLY A 252 1.80 -31.42 -12.37
N MET A 253 1.75 -30.24 -12.99
CA MET A 253 1.32 -30.08 -14.39
C MET A 253 2.30 -30.72 -15.39
N CYS A 254 3.59 -30.83 -15.04
CA CYS A 254 4.61 -31.49 -15.85
C CYS A 254 4.75 -33.00 -15.58
N ARG A 255 3.94 -33.61 -14.68
CA ARG A 255 3.87 -35.07 -14.59
C ARG A 255 2.88 -35.57 -15.65
N PRO A 256 3.31 -36.37 -16.64
CA PRO A 256 2.34 -37.07 -17.46
C PRO A 256 1.48 -37.92 -16.53
N VAL A 257 0.17 -37.90 -16.75
CA VAL A 257 -0.77 -38.87 -16.19
C VAL A 257 -0.17 -40.24 -16.49
N ARG A 258 0.29 -40.92 -15.45
CA ARG A 258 0.78 -42.29 -15.59
C ARG A 258 -0.48 -43.12 -15.68
N ASP A 259 -0.80 -43.59 -16.89
CA ASP A 259 -1.92 -44.49 -17.12
C ASP A 259 -1.85 -45.63 -16.09
N GLU A 260 -2.91 -45.77 -15.31
CA GLU A 260 -3.08 -46.90 -14.41
C GLU A 260 -3.17 -48.17 -15.26
N GLU A 261 -2.15 -49.02 -15.19
CA GLU A 261 -2.23 -50.41 -15.64
C GLU A 261 -3.41 -51.07 -14.89
N PRO A 262 -4.40 -51.67 -15.60
CA PRO A 262 -5.48 -52.35 -14.93
C PRO A 262 -4.95 -53.64 -14.29
N LEU A 263 -5.11 -53.73 -12.96
CA LEU A 263 -4.99 -54.98 -12.20
C LEU A 263 -5.88 -56.05 -12.84
N LEU A 264 -5.27 -56.96 -13.60
CA LEU A 264 -5.90 -58.22 -13.97
C LEU A 264 -5.87 -59.14 -12.75
N ALA A 265 -7.05 -59.27 -12.14
CA ALA A 265 -7.39 -60.31 -11.19
C ALA A 265 -7.08 -61.70 -11.78
N VAL A 266 -6.15 -62.43 -11.15
CA VAL A 266 -6.05 -63.87 -11.32
C VAL A 266 -6.76 -64.51 -10.12
N THR A 267 -7.98 -64.96 -10.36
CA THR A 267 -8.66 -65.98 -9.57
C THR A 267 -8.82 -67.19 -10.48
N CYS A 268 -7.98 -68.20 -10.24
CA CYS A 268 -8.14 -69.65 -10.38
C CYS A 268 -6.75 -70.29 -10.38
#